data_AF-A0A6A1VTF6-F1
#
_entry.id   AF-A0A6A1VTF6-F1
#
_cell.length_a   1.000
_cell.length_b   1.000
_cell.length_c   1.000
_cell.angle_alpha   90.00
_cell.angle_beta   90.00
_cell.angle_gamma   90.00
#
_symmetry.space_group_name_H-M   'P 1'
#
loop_
_entity.id
_entity.type
_entity.pdbx_description
1 polymer ?
#
loop_
_entity_poly.entity_id
_entity_poly.type
_entity_poly.pdbx_seq_one_letter_code
_entity_poly.pdbx_strand_id
1 'polypeptide(L)'
;MDSEALRLQIEEMRQSLIDEKILNDQLMLVEDIFTPYFIETAMVVYLDNSPRCVDIIEQSLEETPLDPTKLEKFLNKLKYCNRFGAEKVPTEVDKVLECCRGNDKEAVG
;
A
#
# COMPACT_ATOMS: atom_id res chain seq x y z
N MET A 1 -19.05 0.67 31.80
CA MET A 1 -19.15 2.01 31.17
C MET A 1 -17.91 2.29 30.34
N ASP A 2 -16.69 2.22 30.89
CA ASP A 2 -15.45 2.49 30.13
C ASP A 2 -15.24 1.55 28.92
N SER A 3 -15.58 0.27 29.06
CA SER A 3 -15.44 -0.71 27.97
C SER A 3 -16.36 -0.45 26.77
N GLU A 4 -17.50 0.23 26.96
CA GLU A 4 -18.47 0.49 25.88
C GLU A 4 -18.08 1.74 25.12
N ALA A 5 -17.61 2.77 25.83
CA ALA A 5 -17.03 3.97 25.23
C ALA A 5 -15.78 3.66 24.39
N LEU A 6 -14.91 2.76 24.87
CA LEU A 6 -13.73 2.31 24.11
C LEU A 6 -14.12 1.58 22.82
N ARG A 7 -15.16 0.74 22.85
CA ARG A 7 -15.64 0.03 21.66
C ARG A 7 -16.19 0.99 20.62
N LEU A 8 -16.98 1.98 21.04
CA LEU A 8 -17.51 3.00 20.16
C LEU A 8 -16.39 3.82 19.49
N GLN A 9 -15.36 4.21 20.25
CA GLN A 9 -14.21 4.93 19.68
C GLN A 9 -13.44 4.10 18.64
N ILE A 10 -13.25 2.80 18.91
CA ILE A 10 -12.59 1.90 17.95
C ILE A 10 -13.43 1.78 16.67
N GLU A 11 -14.75 1.70 16.80
CA GLU A 11 -15.68 1.57 15.68
C GLU A 11 -15.76 2.85 14.85
N GLU A 12 -15.79 4.03 15.49
CA GLU A 12 -15.72 5.33 14.82
C GLU A 12 -14.39 5.51 14.07
N MET A 13 -13.26 5.20 14.71
CA MET A 13 -11.94 5.29 14.09
C MET A 13 -11.83 4.34 12.89
N ARG A 14 -12.36 3.13 13.01
CA ARG A 14 -12.41 2.16 11.91
C ARG A 14 -13.22 2.69 10.72
N GLN A 15 -14.41 3.25 10.99
CA GLN A 15 -15.27 3.77 9.94
C GLN A 15 -14.62 4.95 9.21
N SER A 16 -13.96 5.86 9.94
CA SER A 16 -13.19 6.97 9.35
C SER A 16 -12.09 6.48 8.42
N LEU A 17 -11.34 5.44 8.78
CA LEU A 17 -10.29 4.88 7.92
C LEU A 17 -10.84 4.29 6.61
N ILE A 18 -12.06 3.73 6.65
CA ILE A 18 -12.76 3.22 5.46
C ILE A 18 -13.28 4.38 4.61
N ASP A 19 -13.94 5.35 5.23
CA ASP A 19 -14.53 6.52 4.56
C ASP A 19 -13.46 7.35 3.84
N GLU A 20 -12.26 7.46 4.43
CA GLU A 20 -11.10 8.14 3.84
C GLU A 20 -10.37 7.30 2.77
N LYS A 21 -10.84 6.08 2.53
CA LYS A 21 -10.26 5.09 1.60
C LYS A 21 -8.81 4.74 1.92
N ILE A 22 -8.46 4.83 3.21
CA ILE A 22 -7.16 4.40 3.73
C ILE A 22 -7.17 2.87 3.85
N LEU A 23 -8.28 2.33 4.34
CA LEU A 23 -8.60 0.90 4.39
C LEU A 23 -9.73 0.60 3.40
N ASN A 24 -9.70 -0.57 2.77
CA ASN A 24 -10.76 -1.07 1.92
C ASN A 24 -11.51 -2.23 2.61
N ASP A 25 -12.66 -2.59 2.06
CA ASP A 25 -13.52 -3.65 2.60
C ASP A 25 -12.82 -5.03 2.71
N GLN A 26 -11.68 -5.22 2.03
CA GLN A 26 -10.93 -6.47 2.15
C GLN A 26 -10.26 -6.61 3.52
N LEU A 27 -9.89 -5.52 4.20
CA LEU A 27 -9.35 -5.64 5.56
C LEU A 27 -10.40 -6.19 6.54
N MET A 28 -11.68 -5.84 6.37
CA MET A 28 -12.77 -6.42 7.17
C MET A 28 -12.91 -7.94 6.95
N LEU A 29 -12.75 -8.40 5.69
CA LEU A 29 -12.72 -9.84 5.40
C LEU A 29 -11.55 -10.55 6.08
N VAL A 30 -10.39 -9.88 6.23
CA VAL A 30 -9.23 -10.46 6.91
C VAL A 30 -9.50 -10.56 8.42
N GLU A 31 -10.13 -9.56 9.04
CA GLU A 31 -10.49 -9.61 10.48
C GLU A 31 -11.51 -10.71 10.82
N ASP A 32 -12.44 -11.03 9.92
CA ASP A 32 -13.42 -12.11 10.12
C ASP A 32 -12.81 -13.51 9.93
N ILE A 33 -11.72 -13.62 9.15
CA ILE A 33 -11.07 -14.89 8.81
C ILE A 33 -9.90 -15.20 9.75
N PHE A 34 -9.20 -14.17 10.23
CA PHE A 34 -7.96 -14.31 10.99
C PHE A 34 -8.10 -13.83 12.43
N THR A 35 -7.31 -14.42 13.32
CA THR A 35 -7.32 -14.02 14.73
C THR A 35 -6.80 -12.58 14.89
N PRO A 36 -7.25 -11.84 15.92
CA PRO A 36 -6.76 -10.47 16.17
C PRO A 36 -5.23 -10.35 16.22
N TYR A 37 -4.55 -11.38 16.74
CA TYR A 37 -3.09 -11.49 16.78
C TYR A 37 -2.45 -11.54 15.37
N PHE A 38 -3.09 -12.25 14.44
CA PHE A 38 -2.60 -12.33 13.07
C PHE A 38 -2.75 -10.99 12.35
N ILE A 39 -3.85 -10.28 12.57
CA ILE A 39 -4.07 -8.92 12.02
C ILE A 39 -3.01 -7.97 12.54
N GLU A 40 -2.77 -7.97 13.85
CA GLU A 40 -1.74 -7.14 14.48
C GLU A 40 -0.37 -7.42 13.86
N THR A 41 0.02 -8.69 13.75
CA THR A 41 1.30 -9.09 13.16
C THR A 41 1.41 -8.65 11.69
N ALA A 42 0.34 -8.82 10.90
CA ALA A 42 0.30 -8.41 9.50
C ALA A 42 0.44 -6.89 9.36
N MET A 43 -0.24 -6.11 10.22
CA MET A 43 -0.13 -4.65 10.26
C MET A 43 1.27 -4.18 10.65
N VAL A 44 1.89 -4.81 11.65
CA VAL A 44 3.28 -4.52 12.05
C VAL A 44 4.24 -4.76 10.89
N VAL A 45 4.10 -5.90 10.21
CA VAL A 45 4.93 -6.23 9.03
C VAL A 45 4.69 -5.24 7.89
N TYR A 46 3.45 -4.83 7.67
CA TYR A 46 3.09 -3.85 6.65
C TYR A 46 3.70 -2.47 6.94
N LEU A 47 3.54 -1.97 8.17
CA LEU A 47 4.06 -0.66 8.58
C LEU A 47 5.59 -0.62 8.66
N ASP A 48 6.27 -1.74 8.96
CA ASP A 48 7.74 -1.81 8.95
C ASP A 48 8.32 -1.88 7.52
N ASN A 49 7.61 -2.53 6.60
CA ASN A 49 8.13 -2.72 5.23
C ASN A 49 7.72 -1.63 4.25
N SER A 50 6.60 -0.94 4.45
CA SER A 50 6.12 0.07 3.50
C SER A 50 7.06 1.28 3.35
N PRO A 51 7.68 1.85 4.41
CA PRO A 51 8.62 2.96 4.26
C PRO A 51 9.87 2.53 3.49
N ARG A 52 10.40 1.34 3.81
CA ARG A 52 11.57 0.78 3.09
C ARG A 52 11.29 0.60 1.60
N CYS A 53 10.05 0.26 1.21
CA CYS A 53 9.69 0.16 -0.20
C CYS A 53 9.67 1.54 -0.88
N VAL A 54 9.24 2.59 -0.18
CA VAL A 54 9.28 3.98 -0.68
C VAL A 54 10.72 4.45 -0.84
N ASP A 55 11.57 4.26 0.18
CA ASP A 55 12.99 4.64 0.14
C ASP A 55 13.71 4.00 -1.06
N ILE A 56 13.43 2.73 -1.32
CA ILE A 56 14.01 1.99 -2.45
C ILE A 56 13.54 2.54 -3.80
N ILE A 57 12.28 2.99 -3.90
CA ILE A 57 11.75 3.61 -5.12
C ILE A 57 12.41 4.97 -5.33
N GLU A 58 12.50 5.81 -4.30
CA GLU A 58 13.18 7.11 -4.36
C GLU A 58 14.65 6.95 -4.79
N GLN A 59 15.37 6.04 -4.15
CA GLN A 59 16.76 5.73 -4.50
C GLN A 59 16.89 5.24 -5.94
N SER A 60 15.96 4.41 -6.42
CA SER A 60 15.98 3.92 -7.81
C SER A 60 15.72 5.03 -8.82
N LEU A 61 14.93 6.06 -8.45
CA LEU A 61 14.67 7.23 -9.30
C LEU A 61 15.89 8.17 -9.41
N GLU A 62 16.75 8.18 -8.41
CA GLU A 62 18.00 8.97 -8.39
C GLU A 62 19.16 8.30 -9.16
N GLU A 63 19.05 7.01 -9.51
CA GLU A 63 20.07 6.29 -10.27
C GLU A 63 20.25 6.87 -11.68
N THR A 64 21.50 7.07 -12.10
CA THR A 64 21.85 7.50 -13.46
C THR A 64 22.86 6.53 -14.09
N PRO A 65 22.50 5.82 -15.18
CA PRO A 65 21.21 5.87 -15.86
C PRO A 65 20.10 5.17 -15.05
N LEU A 66 18.87 5.67 -15.18
CA LEU A 66 17.68 5.06 -14.59
C LEU A 66 17.46 3.66 -15.18
N ASP A 67 17.24 2.66 -14.32
CA ASP A 67 16.85 1.31 -14.74
C ASP A 67 15.32 1.13 -14.62
N PRO A 68 14.56 1.24 -15.73
CA PRO A 68 13.10 1.13 -15.71
C PRO A 68 12.62 -0.27 -15.29
N THR A 69 13.40 -1.33 -15.55
CA THR A 69 13.05 -2.70 -15.16
C THR A 69 13.15 -2.88 -13.65
N LYS A 70 14.18 -2.29 -13.04
CA LYS A 70 14.37 -2.29 -11.58
C LYS A 70 13.29 -1.46 -10.88
N LEU A 71 12.95 -0.29 -11.42
CA LEU A 71 11.87 0.55 -10.91
C LEU A 71 10.51 -0.17 -10.99
N GLU A 72 10.19 -0.81 -12.11
CA GLU A 72 8.97 -1.61 -12.28
C GLU A 72 8.88 -2.75 -11.26
N LYS A 73 9.99 -3.42 -10.96
CA LYS A 73 10.03 -4.49 -9.94
C LYS A 73 9.69 -3.95 -8.55
N PHE A 74 10.19 -2.78 -8.17
CA PHE A 74 9.91 -2.19 -6.87
C PHE A 74 8.49 -1.64 -6.75
N LEU A 75 7.98 -1.03 -7.81
CA LEU A 75 6.58 -0.60 -7.91
C LEU A 75 5.61 -1.78 -7.77
N ASN A 76 5.86 -2.89 -8.46
CA ASN A 76 5.06 -4.11 -8.30
C ASN A 76 5.13 -4.71 -6.89
N LYS A 77 6.31 -4.65 -6.25
CA LYS A 77 6.47 -5.09 -4.85
C LYS A 77 5.67 -4.20 -3.90
N LEU A 78 5.72 -2.88 -4.08
CA LEU A 78 4.91 -1.92 -3.33
C LEU A 78 3.42 -2.23 -3.51
N LYS A 79 2.96 -2.43 -4.75
CA LYS A 79 1.57 -2.82 -5.05
C LYS A 79 1.14 -4.09 -4.32
N TYR A 80 1.99 -5.11 -4.26
CA TYR A 80 1.69 -6.36 -3.57
C TYR A 80 1.65 -6.20 -2.04
N CYS A 81 2.62 -5.49 -1.46
CA CYS A 81 2.65 -5.22 -0.01
C CYS A 81 1.44 -4.40 0.46
N ASN A 82 0.90 -3.54 -0.42
CA ASN A 82 -0.24 -2.68 -0.14
C ASN A 82 -1.61 -3.30 -0.49
N ARG A 83 -1.66 -4.55 -0.96
CA ARG A 83 -2.93 -5.25 -1.23
C ARG A 83 -3.76 -5.52 0.04
N PHE A 84 -3.15 -5.47 1.22
CA PHE A 84 -3.85 -5.62 2.50
C PHE A 84 -4.49 -4.30 2.96
N GLY A 85 -5.35 -3.72 2.11
CA GLY A 85 -6.25 -2.64 2.55
C GLY A 85 -6.04 -1.27 1.89
N ALA A 86 -4.91 -0.97 1.25
CA ALA A 86 -4.70 0.38 0.69
C ALA A 86 -5.28 0.48 -0.74
N GLU A 87 -6.35 1.25 -0.94
CA GLU A 87 -6.96 1.45 -2.26
C GLU A 87 -6.14 2.40 -3.14
N LYS A 88 -5.58 3.48 -2.56
CA LYS A 88 -4.90 4.55 -3.31
C LYS A 88 -3.51 4.15 -3.82
N VAL A 89 -2.77 3.35 -3.06
CA VAL A 89 -1.38 2.99 -3.40
C VAL A 89 -1.28 2.18 -4.70
N PRO A 90 -2.08 1.11 -4.92
CA PRO A 90 -2.10 0.38 -6.19
C PRO A 90 -2.45 1.27 -7.40
N THR A 91 -3.37 2.23 -7.24
CA THR A 91 -3.79 3.13 -8.31
C THR A 91 -2.68 4.07 -8.75
N GLU A 92 -1.96 4.68 -7.80
CA GLU A 92 -0.83 5.56 -8.15
C GLU A 92 0.36 4.75 -8.72
N VAL A 93 0.60 3.53 -8.22
CA VAL A 93 1.60 2.62 -8.80
C VAL A 93 1.30 2.30 -10.26
N ASP A 94 0.03 2.03 -10.60
CA ASP A 94 -0.35 1.72 -11.98
C ASP A 94 -0.10 2.90 -12.93
N LYS A 95 -0.34 4.14 -12.50
CA LYS A 95 -0.01 5.34 -13.31
C LYS A 95 1.49 5.47 -13.56
N VAL A 96 2.31 5.23 -12.53
CA VAL A 96 3.78 5.30 -12.69
C VAL A 96 4.27 4.19 -13.62
N LEU A 97 3.74 2.98 -13.50
CA LEU A 97 4.05 1.87 -14.40
C LEU A 97 3.66 2.17 -15.86
N GLU A 98 2.51 2.79 -16.09
CA GLU A 98 2.11 3.24 -17.43
C GLU A 98 3.06 4.31 -17.98
N CYS A 99 3.54 5.25 -17.15
CA CYS A 99 4.53 6.24 -17.54
C CYS A 99 5.89 5.59 -17.89
N CYS A 100 6.36 4.65 -17.07
CA CYS A 100 7.58 3.88 -17.35
C CYS A 100 7.48 3.14 -18.70
N ARG A 101 6.33 2.55 -19.02
CA ARG A 101 6.08 1.84 -20.30
C ARG A 101 5.80 2.80 -21.48
N GLY A 102 5.39 4.02 -21.20
CA GLY A 102 5.17 5.09 -22.18
C GLY A 102 6.47 5.72 -22.67
N ASN A 103 7.48 5.83 -21.81
CA ASN A 103 8.82 6.30 -22.18
C ASN A 103 9.54 5.35 -23.16
N ASP A 104 9.16 4.08 -23.24
CA ASP A 104 9.63 3.18 -24.30
C ASP A 104 9.03 3.50 -25.69
N LYS A 105 7.97 4.32 -25.75
CA LYS A 105 7.28 4.68 -27.01
C LYS A 105 7.68 6.05 -27.57
N GLU A 106 8.27 6.94 -26.78
CA GLU A 106 8.82 8.21 -27.30
C GLU A 106 10.24 8.08 -27.89
N ALA A 107 10.87 6.90 -27.80
CA ALA A 107 12.14 6.61 -28.47
C ALA A 107 11.99 6.07 -29.90
N VAL A 108 10.75 5.94 -30.42
CA VAL A 108 10.48 5.59 -31.82
C VAL A 108 9.39 6.51 -32.37
N GLY A 109 9.80 7.72 -32.76
CA GLY A 109 8.97 8.71 -33.46
C GLY A 109 9.82 9.84 -34.02
#